data_AF-A0A938SCC2-F1
#
_entry.id   AF-A0A938SCC2-F1
#
_cell.length_a   1.000
_cell.length_b   1.000
_cell.length_c   1.000
_cell.angle_alpha   90.00
_cell.angle_beta   90.00
_cell.angle_gamma   90.00
#
_symmetry.space_group_name_H-M   'P 1'
#
loop_
_entity.id
_entity.type
_entity.pdbx_description
1 polymer ?
#
loop_
_entity_poly.entity_id
_entity_poly.type
_entity_poly.pdbx_seq_one_letter_code
_entity_poly.pdbx_strand_id
1 'polypeptide(L)'
;MRGTDQIEDIYFTGAITDPDKTDFFVEYLGEDGQWHRYTPDFIIRRKDGKCLIVEIKREHDRAHPVDGENGRKAMAARRLVGLNPDRLRYEILFVKGDAIGYDQTAQARQFVQDGKMECRSR
;
A
#
# COMPACT_ATOMS: atom_id res chain seq x y z
N MET A 1 1.42 21.08 -13.38
CA MET A 1 1.49 19.64 -13.04
C MET A 1 2.95 19.19 -13.16
N ARG A 2 3.69 19.06 -12.04
CA ARG A 2 5.13 18.67 -12.04
C ARG A 2 5.47 17.94 -10.72
N GLY A 3 5.05 16.69 -10.60
CA GLY A 3 5.31 15.82 -9.44
C GLY A 3 5.17 14.33 -9.76
N THR A 4 4.46 13.98 -10.82
CA THR A 4 4.34 12.59 -11.30
C THR A 4 5.57 12.09 -12.06
N ASP A 5 6.55 12.96 -12.35
CA ASP A 5 7.75 12.65 -13.12
C ASP A 5 8.70 11.67 -12.42
N GLN A 6 8.56 11.52 -11.10
CA GLN A 6 9.32 10.56 -10.30
C GLN A 6 8.68 9.18 -10.20
N ILE A 7 7.43 9.03 -10.65
CA ILE A 7 6.77 7.72 -10.72
C ILE A 7 7.36 6.96 -11.90
N GLU A 8 7.75 5.72 -11.63
CA GLU A 8 8.22 4.78 -12.65
C GLU A 8 7.07 3.87 -13.07
N ASP A 9 6.37 3.26 -12.10
CA ASP A 9 5.25 2.34 -12.36
C ASP A 9 4.13 2.47 -11.34
N ILE A 10 2.94 2.07 -11.77
CA ILE A 10 1.79 1.80 -10.91
C ILE A 10 1.26 0.43 -11.27
N TYR A 11 1.23 -0.48 -10.31
CA TYR A 11 0.69 -1.82 -10.47
C TYR A 11 -0.67 -1.90 -9.77
N PHE A 12 -1.70 -2.34 -10.48
CA PHE A 12 -2.97 -2.75 -9.90
C PHE A 12 -2.97 -4.28 -9.79
N THR A 13 -2.98 -4.79 -8.56
CA THR A 13 -2.86 -6.23 -8.26
C THR A 13 -4.06 -6.77 -7.49
N GLY A 14 -5.01 -5.92 -7.06
CA GLY A 14 -6.18 -6.32 -6.26
C GLY A 14 -7.16 -7.29 -6.96
N ALA A 15 -7.05 -7.47 -8.28
CA ALA A 15 -7.84 -8.45 -9.03
C ALA A 15 -7.20 -9.86 -9.09
N ILE A 16 -5.99 -10.04 -8.55
CA ILE A 16 -5.32 -11.34 -8.51
C ILE A 16 -5.82 -12.10 -7.28
N THR A 17 -6.81 -12.96 -7.48
CA THR A 17 -7.47 -13.70 -6.38
C THR A 17 -6.95 -15.11 -6.18
N ASP A 18 -6.22 -15.65 -7.16
CA ASP A 18 -5.57 -16.95 -7.08
C ASP A 18 -4.09 -16.77 -6.69
N PRO A 19 -3.69 -17.13 -5.46
CA PRO A 19 -2.31 -16.95 -4.99
C PRO A 19 -1.29 -17.79 -5.77
N ASP A 20 -1.71 -18.82 -6.51
CA ASP A 20 -0.81 -19.65 -7.32
C ASP A 20 -0.55 -19.02 -8.71
N LYS A 21 -1.17 -17.88 -9.03
CA LYS A 21 -0.97 -17.15 -10.29
C LYS A 21 0.03 -16.01 -10.19
N THR A 22 0.65 -15.82 -9.03
CA THR A 22 1.58 -14.72 -8.80
C THR A 22 2.59 -15.04 -7.70
N ASP A 23 3.85 -14.73 -7.94
CA ASP A 23 4.88 -14.71 -6.88
C ASP A 23 4.89 -13.38 -6.11
N PHE A 24 4.03 -12.45 -6.50
CA PHE A 24 3.89 -11.14 -5.86
C PHE A 24 2.80 -11.19 -4.79
N PHE A 25 3.19 -11.43 -3.53
CA PHE A 25 2.28 -11.52 -2.39
C PHE A 25 2.92 -11.04 -1.08
N VAL A 26 2.08 -10.82 -0.07
CA VAL A 26 2.45 -10.64 1.34
C VAL A 26 1.92 -11.82 2.14
N GLU A 27 2.77 -12.38 3.00
CA GLU A 27 2.40 -13.49 3.89
C GLU A 27 1.92 -12.99 5.25
N TYR A 28 0.86 -13.62 5.76
CA TYR A 28 0.35 -13.38 7.12
C TYR A 28 -0.09 -14.69 7.77
N LEU A 29 0.06 -14.78 9.09
CA LEU A 29 -0.45 -15.91 9.86
C LEU A 29 -1.96 -15.74 10.04
N GLY A 30 -2.75 -16.75 9.67
CA GLY A 30 -4.20 -16.76 9.77
C GLY A 30 -4.74 -17.03 11.17
N GLU A 31 -6.07 -16.92 11.28
CA GLU A 31 -6.83 -17.26 12.48
C GLU A 31 -6.76 -18.76 12.80
N ASP A 32 -6.59 -19.56 11.76
CA ASP A 32 -6.42 -21.01 11.75
C ASP A 32 -4.99 -21.46 12.09
N GLY A 33 -4.08 -20.52 12.34
CA GLY A 33 -2.67 -20.79 12.61
C GLY A 33 -1.87 -21.24 11.37
N GLN A 34 -2.43 -21.12 10.17
CA GLN A 34 -1.74 -21.42 8.91
C GLN A 34 -1.19 -20.14 8.27
N TRP A 35 -0.17 -20.27 7.43
CA TRP A 35 0.32 -19.15 6.63
C TRP A 35 -0.57 -18.93 5.41
N HIS A 36 -1.00 -17.69 5.22
CA HIS A 36 -1.82 -17.24 4.10
C HIS A 36 -1.08 -16.17 3.30
N ARG A 37 -1.49 -16.03 2.04
CA ARG A 37 -0.96 -15.03 1.11
C ARG A 37 -2.06 -14.11 0.65
N TYR A 38 -1.72 -12.85 0.38
CA TYR A 38 -2.58 -11.93 -0.34
C TYR A 38 -1.75 -11.01 -1.22
N THR A 39 -2.35 -10.52 -2.31
CA THR A 39 -1.78 -9.46 -3.13
C THR A 39 -2.36 -8.12 -2.70
N PRO A 40 -1.56 -7.06 -2.55
CA PRO A 40 -2.11 -5.75 -2.26
C PRO A 40 -2.93 -5.18 -3.42
N ASP A 41 -3.73 -4.14 -3.18
CA ASP A 41 -4.54 -3.53 -4.25
C ASP A 41 -3.66 -2.79 -5.25
N PHE A 42 -2.76 -1.94 -4.74
CA PHE A 42 -1.81 -1.21 -5.56
C PHE A 42 -0.39 -1.19 -5.00
N ILE A 43 0.57 -1.04 -5.92
CA ILE A 43 1.92 -0.58 -5.61
C ILE A 43 2.23 0.60 -6.51
N ILE A 44 2.79 1.66 -5.93
CA ILE A 44 3.33 2.80 -6.65
C ILE A 44 4.85 2.80 -6.48
N ARG A 45 5.58 2.65 -7.58
CA ARG A 45 7.05 2.60 -7.59
C ARG A 45 7.63 3.89 -8.13
N ARG A 46 8.60 4.46 -7.42
CA ARG A 46 9.36 5.64 -7.83
C ARG A 46 10.69 5.23 -8.46
N LYS A 47 11.23 6.12 -9.31
CA LYS A 47 12.54 6.00 -9.95
C LYS A 47 13.71 5.94 -8.98
N ASP A 48 13.55 6.51 -7.78
CA ASP A 48 14.53 6.42 -6.68
C ASP A 48 14.43 5.11 -5.89
N GLY A 49 13.59 4.17 -6.36
CA GLY A 49 13.44 2.85 -5.76
C GLY A 49 12.57 2.81 -4.51
N LYS A 50 11.88 3.90 -4.15
CA LYS A 50 10.86 3.90 -3.09
C LYS A 50 9.53 3.33 -3.62
N CYS A 51 8.83 2.58 -2.77
CA CYS A 51 7.54 1.98 -3.08
C CYS A 51 6.50 2.36 -2.03
N LEU A 52 5.28 2.65 -2.48
CA LEU A 52 4.10 2.77 -1.65
C LEU A 52 3.17 1.60 -1.95
N ILE A 53 2.86 0.80 -0.93
CA ILE A 53 1.85 -0.26 -0.95
C ILE A 53 0.54 0.35 -0.48
N VAL A 54 -0.54 0.17 -1.24
CA VAL A 54 -1.86 0.73 -0.91
C VAL A 54 -2.90 -0.38 -0.86
N GLU A 55 -3.67 -0.39 0.21
CA GLU A 55 -4.89 -1.18 0.38
C GLU A 55 -6.11 -0.26 0.37
N ILE A 56 -7.20 -0.71 -0.22
CA ILE A 56 -8.51 -0.04 -0.18
C ILE A 56 -9.49 -0.98 0.50
N LYS A 57 -10.09 -0.52 1.59
CA LYS A 57 -11.07 -1.28 2.38
C LYS A 57 -12.34 -0.46 2.58
N ARG A 58 -13.44 -1.15 2.91
CA ARG A 58 -14.68 -0.47 3.28
C ARG A 58 -14.58 0.02 4.72
N GLU A 59 -15.11 1.20 5.02
CA GLU A 59 -15.03 1.78 6.36
C GLU A 59 -15.60 0.85 7.44
N HIS A 60 -16.65 0.08 7.14
CA HIS A 60 -17.23 -0.86 8.09
C HIS A 60 -16.28 -2.01 8.47
N ASP A 61 -15.29 -2.33 7.63
CA ASP A 61 -14.30 -3.37 7.89
C ASP A 61 -13.12 -2.85 8.73
N ARG A 62 -13.11 -1.58 9.16
CA ARG A 62 -11.99 -0.99 9.89
C ARG A 62 -11.60 -1.79 11.15
N ALA A 63 -12.56 -2.37 11.84
CA ALA A 63 -12.34 -3.19 13.03
C ALA A 63 -12.17 -4.69 12.73
N HIS A 64 -12.21 -5.11 11.46
CA HIS A 64 -12.15 -6.52 11.09
C HIS A 64 -10.79 -7.15 11.49
N PRO A 65 -10.76 -8.34 12.12
CA PRO A 65 -9.53 -8.93 12.65
C PRO A 65 -8.49 -9.27 11.58
N VAL A 66 -8.89 -9.45 10.32
CA VAL A 66 -8.01 -9.75 9.19
C VAL A 66 -7.76 -8.53 8.30
N ASP A 67 -8.82 -7.97 7.71
CA ASP A 67 -8.75 -6.84 6.77
C ASP A 67 -8.80 -5.43 7.38
N GLY A 68 -9.02 -5.31 8.70
CA GLY A 68 -9.13 -4.02 9.37
C GLY A 68 -7.80 -3.31 9.58
N GLU A 69 -7.87 -2.12 10.17
CA GLU A 69 -6.74 -1.20 10.35
C GLU A 69 -5.62 -1.82 11.20
N ASN A 70 -5.98 -2.65 12.18
CA ASN A 70 -5.07 -3.43 13.00
C ASN A 70 -5.18 -4.93 12.71
N GLY A 71 -5.79 -5.28 11.58
CA GLY A 71 -5.99 -6.65 11.16
C GLY A 71 -4.68 -7.32 10.72
N ARG A 72 -4.71 -8.65 10.64
CA ARG A 72 -3.52 -9.46 10.35
C ARG A 72 -2.81 -9.07 9.06
N LYS A 73 -3.54 -8.71 8.00
CA LYS A 73 -2.94 -8.27 6.72
C LYS A 73 -2.20 -6.94 6.87
N ALA A 74 -2.84 -5.95 7.50
CA ALA A 74 -2.21 -4.65 7.77
C ALA A 74 -0.95 -4.79 8.65
N MET A 75 -0.99 -5.69 9.65
CA MET A 75 0.18 -5.97 10.48
C MET A 75 1.31 -6.65 9.71
N ALA A 76 1.00 -7.54 8.77
CA ALA A 76 1.99 -8.14 7.88
C ALA A 76 2.65 -7.11 6.96
N ALA A 77 1.85 -6.24 6.31
CA ALA A 77 2.38 -5.16 5.47
C ALA A 77 3.27 -4.20 6.27
N ARG A 78 2.87 -3.83 7.49
CA ARG A 78 3.69 -2.97 8.38
C ARG A 78 5.00 -3.65 8.77
N ARG A 79 5.01 -4.96 9.04
CA ARG A 79 6.24 -5.72 9.30
C ARG A 79 7.16 -5.71 8.08
N LEU A 80 6.61 -5.92 6.88
CA LEU A 80 7.37 -5.82 5.63
C LEU A 80 8.00 -4.42 5.47
N VAL A 81 7.24 -3.35 5.72
CA VAL A 81 7.76 -1.98 5.75
C VAL A 81 8.89 -1.83 6.77
N GLY A 82 8.75 -2.42 7.96
CA GLY A 82 9.77 -2.39 9.00
C GLY A 82 11.11 -3.02 8.62
N LEU A 83 11.15 -3.89 7.60
CA LEU A 83 12.40 -4.45 7.07
C LEU A 83 13.18 -3.45 6.22
N ASN A 84 12.51 -2.45 5.63
CA ASN A 84 13.16 -1.42 4.82
C ASN A 84 12.35 -0.09 4.83
N PRO A 85 12.29 0.60 5.98
CA PRO A 85 11.43 1.77 6.15
C PRO A 85 11.85 2.98 5.30
N ASP A 86 13.11 3.03 4.84
CA ASP A 86 13.60 4.09 3.96
C ASP A 86 13.05 3.98 2.54
N ARG A 87 12.71 2.75 2.11
CA ARG A 87 12.23 2.45 0.76
C ARG A 87 10.75 2.08 0.70
N LEU A 88 10.20 1.49 1.74
CA LEU A 88 8.83 0.98 1.74
C LEU A 88 7.92 1.86 2.58
N ARG A 89 6.72 2.13 2.05
CA ARG A 89 5.62 2.74 2.79
C ARG A 89 4.36 1.94 2.55
N TYR A 90 3.45 2.00 3.51
CA TYR A 90 2.17 1.31 3.47
C TYR A 90 1.05 2.27 3.88
N GLU A 91 -0.03 2.25 3.12
CA GLU A 91 -1.23 3.05 3.38
C GLU A 91 -2.48 2.17 3.21
N ILE A 92 -3.45 2.33 4.12
CA ILE A 92 -4.78 1.75 4.01
C ILE A 92 -5.80 2.87 3.88
N LEU A 93 -6.58 2.82 2.81
CA LEU A 93 -7.63 3.77 2.51
C LEU A 93 -8.98 3.14 2.85
N PHE A 94 -9.66 3.69 3.84
CA PHE A 94 -11.00 3.26 4.19
C PHE A 94 -12.05 4.14 3.49
N VAL A 95 -12.98 3.50 2.79
CA VAL A 95 -13.97 4.18 1.96
C VAL A 95 -15.36 4.00 2.56
N LYS A 96 -16.06 5.11 2.83
CA LYS A 96 -17.40 5.12 3.43
C LYS A 96 -18.53 4.82 2.43
N GLY A 97 -18.27 4.98 1.13
CA GLY A 97 -19.22 4.78 0.04
C GLY A 97 -18.49 4.47 -1.28
N ASP A 98 -19.06 4.88 -2.41
CA ASP A 98 -18.54 4.49 -3.74
C ASP A 98 -17.39 5.39 -4.24
N ALA A 99 -17.02 6.41 -3.47
CA ALA A 99 -16.00 7.38 -3.86
C ALA A 99 -14.98 7.62 -2.73
N ILE A 100 -13.72 7.79 -3.12
CA ILE A 100 -12.62 8.18 -2.23
C ILE A 100 -12.56 9.71 -2.20
N GLY A 101 -12.66 10.30 -1.01
CA GLY A 101 -12.53 11.74 -0.81
C GLY A 101 -11.11 12.24 -1.08
N TYR A 102 -10.99 13.48 -1.58
CA TYR A 102 -9.69 14.11 -1.87
C TYR A 102 -8.73 14.03 -0.67
N ASP A 103 -9.21 14.34 0.54
CA ASP A 103 -8.38 14.33 1.75
C ASP A 103 -7.90 12.95 2.16
N GLN A 104 -8.64 11.90 1.80
CA GLN A 104 -8.27 10.52 2.14
C GLN A 104 -7.05 10.04 1.36
N THR A 105 -6.70 10.69 0.23
CA THR A 105 -5.53 10.35 -0.60
C THR A 105 -4.32 11.25 -0.34
N ALA A 106 -4.33 12.04 0.74
CA ALA A 106 -3.28 13.02 1.00
C ALA A 106 -1.88 12.39 1.06
N GLN A 107 -1.70 11.25 1.73
CA GLN A 107 -0.38 10.64 1.88
C GLN A 107 0.11 10.04 0.56
N ALA A 108 -0.74 9.30 -0.16
CA ALA A 108 -0.41 8.81 -1.51
C ALA A 108 0.03 9.94 -2.45
N ARG A 109 -0.65 11.09 -2.42
CA ARG A 109 -0.27 12.24 -3.25
C ARG A 109 1.01 12.90 -2.79
N GLN A 110 1.22 13.01 -1.48
CA GLN A 110 2.47 13.52 -0.94
C GLN A 110 3.64 12.62 -1.36
N PHE A 111 3.48 11.30 -1.26
CA PHE A 111 4.48 10.32 -1.71
C PHE A 111 4.84 10.49 -3.19
N VAL A 112 3.83 10.73 -4.04
CA VAL A 112 4.04 11.04 -5.46
C VAL A 112 4.82 12.36 -5.62
N GLN A 113 4.59 13.36 -4.77
CA GLN A 113 5.15 14.71 -4.90
C GLN A 113 6.52 14.92 -4.20
N ASP A 114 6.92 14.06 -3.27
CA ASP A 114 8.09 14.21 -2.37
C ASP A 114 9.48 14.14 -3.08
N GLY A 115 9.56 14.32 -4.39
CA GLY A 115 10.82 14.34 -5.16
C GLY A 115 11.52 15.71 -5.28
N LYS A 116 11.07 16.77 -4.58
CA LYS A 116 11.57 18.14 -4.78
C LYS A 116 12.54 18.68 -3.72
N MET A 117 12.77 17.98 -2.62
CA MET A 117 13.52 18.58 -1.49
C MET A 117 15.05 18.50 -1.64
N GLU A 118 15.59 17.71 -2.56
CA GLU A 118 17.05 17.53 -2.71
C GLU A 118 17.72 18.49 -3.73
N CYS A 119 16.96 19.27 -4.49
CA CYS A 119 17.52 20.16 -5.53
C CYS A 119 17.45 21.66 -5.17
N ARG A 120 17.59 21.99 -3.88
CA ARG A 120 17.75 23.38 -3.39
C ARG A 120 19.04 23.53 -2.57
N SER A 121 20.15 23.13 -3.16
CA SER A 121 21.48 23.57 -2.73
C SER A 121 22.50 23.29 -3.82
N ARG A 122 22.60 24.25 -4.76
CA ARG A 122 23.82 24.71 -5.43
C ARG A 122 23.47 25.87 -6.37
#